data_AF-S5YJ64-F1
#
_entry.id   AF-S5YJ64-F1
#
_cell.length_a   1.000
_cell.length_b   1.000
_cell.length_c   1.000
_cell.angle_alpha   90.00
_cell.angle_beta   90.00
_cell.angle_gamma   90.00
#
_symmetry.space_group_name_H-M   'P 1'
#
loop_
_entity.id
_entity.type
_entity.pdbx_description
1 polymer ?
#
loop_
_entity_poly.entity_id
_entity_poly.type
_entity_poly.pdbx_seq_one_letter_code
_entity_poly.pdbx_strand_id
1 'polypeptide(L)'
;MARKNVFSSVIEESLRDRALTDSSERKGALQKNFSGGALGSMDGSLADLHSRSIREIDPDLIDDAGLRDRLEHDDASDEELRSSIERYGQLSPVVVRPHPEHDGRYQIVFGRRRLRSLRKLKIPAKALVRTLDDQELVLAQGQENSVRKDPSFIEKAVFVGELRAAGYKTPVILDALNIDKTRLSRMEGVIASIPFTSIQLIGPAHAIGWRRWVAAAKQVKDLDVNTEDLLESLPLSDLDSDARFEAFAEAVSQWNQPSVEPPADRSRSTEVRLQDGSILAKVTPTASTLTLRVDAKQHAAFARWLEDNLSDEILELHKRWSKDNPG
;
A
#
# COMPACT_ATOMS: atom_id res chain seq x y z
N MET A 1 25.76 10.12 -28.89
CA MET A 1 24.67 11.11 -29.05
C MET A 1 24.01 11.29 -27.69
N ALA A 2 24.13 12.49 -27.11
CA ALA A 2 23.70 12.78 -25.74
C ALA A 2 22.17 12.76 -25.63
N ARG A 3 21.63 11.92 -24.73
CA ARG A 3 20.24 12.03 -24.30
C ARG A 3 20.11 13.30 -23.46
N LYS A 4 19.48 14.31 -24.04
CA LYS A 4 19.10 15.58 -23.39
C LYS A 4 18.24 15.24 -22.16
N ASN A 5 18.61 15.74 -20.98
CA ASN A 5 17.88 15.50 -19.73
C ASN A 5 16.49 16.15 -19.77
N VAL A 6 15.50 15.39 -20.25
CA VAL A 6 14.07 15.77 -20.32
C VAL A 6 13.52 16.16 -18.93
N PHE A 7 14.11 15.66 -17.85
CA PHE A 7 13.69 15.94 -16.48
C PHE A 7 14.02 17.35 -15.98
N SER A 8 15.09 17.96 -16.49
CA SER A 8 15.43 19.34 -16.12
C SER A 8 14.46 20.34 -16.77
N SER A 9 14.01 20.06 -17.99
CA SER A 9 13.13 20.97 -18.74
C SER A 9 11.71 20.97 -18.20
N VAL A 10 11.16 19.81 -17.80
CA VAL A 10 9.75 19.72 -17.33
C VAL A 10 9.55 20.40 -15.97
N ILE A 11 10.55 20.29 -15.08
CA ILE A 11 10.54 20.96 -13.78
C ILE A 11 10.81 22.47 -13.95
N GLU A 12 11.71 22.86 -14.84
CA GLU A 12 11.93 24.28 -15.17
C GLU A 12 10.69 24.94 -15.80
N GLU A 13 9.90 24.21 -16.58
CA GLU A 13 8.68 24.70 -17.23
C GLU A 13 7.53 24.88 -16.22
N SER A 14 7.33 23.92 -15.32
CA SER A 14 6.31 24.02 -14.25
C SER A 14 6.62 25.12 -13.22
N LEU A 15 7.90 25.34 -12.90
CA LEU A 15 8.32 26.43 -12.00
C LEU A 15 8.29 27.80 -12.68
N ARG A 16 8.52 27.88 -14.00
CA ARG A 16 8.35 29.12 -14.78
C ARG A 16 6.89 29.56 -14.83
N ASP A 17 5.96 28.63 -15.04
CA ASP A 17 4.52 28.94 -15.05
C ASP A 17 4.03 29.43 -13.68
N ARG A 18 4.58 28.89 -12.58
CA ARG A 18 4.30 29.36 -11.21
C ARG A 18 4.96 30.71 -10.88
N ALA A 19 6.19 30.96 -11.34
CA ALA A 19 6.84 32.25 -11.17
C ALA A 19 6.14 33.38 -11.95
N LEU A 20 5.56 33.07 -13.11
CA LEU A 20 4.76 34.01 -13.92
C LEU A 20 3.38 34.32 -13.29
N THR A 21 2.78 33.36 -12.59
CA THR A 21 1.51 33.56 -11.87
C THR A 21 1.70 34.32 -10.54
N ASP A 22 2.74 34.01 -9.76
CA ASP A 22 3.05 34.71 -8.49
C ASP A 22 3.55 36.15 -8.72
N SER A 23 4.21 36.43 -9.86
CA SER A 23 4.61 37.78 -10.26
C SER A 23 3.47 38.64 -10.82
N SER A 24 2.36 38.03 -11.26
CA SER A 24 1.12 38.71 -11.64
C SER A 24 0.33 39.14 -10.40
N GLU A 25 0.25 38.29 -9.38
CA GLU A 25 -0.50 38.59 -8.14
C GLU A 25 0.23 39.61 -7.24
N ARG A 26 1.57 39.63 -7.25
CA ARG A 26 2.37 40.61 -6.48
C ARG A 26 2.42 42.02 -7.07
N LYS A 27 1.99 42.24 -8.31
CA LYS A 27 1.94 43.59 -8.92
C LYS A 27 0.75 44.44 -8.44
N GLY A 28 -0.18 43.89 -7.67
CA GLY A 28 -1.35 44.62 -7.16
C GLY A 28 -1.12 45.44 -5.89
N ALA A 29 -0.04 45.20 -5.13
CA ALA A 29 0.17 45.87 -3.86
C ALA A 29 1.66 46.05 -3.54
N LEU A 30 2.25 47.16 -4.00
CA LEU A 30 3.18 48.03 -3.26
C LEU A 30 3.74 49.08 -4.24
N GLN A 31 3.01 50.19 -4.40
CA GLN A 31 3.59 51.42 -4.91
C GLN A 31 4.13 52.18 -3.70
N LYS A 32 5.44 52.07 -3.42
CA LYS A 32 6.16 53.08 -2.63
C LYS A 32 7.67 52.98 -2.88
N ASN A 33 8.18 54.10 -3.38
CA ASN A 33 9.56 54.44 -3.71
C ASN A 33 10.62 53.86 -2.77
N PHE A 34 11.60 53.15 -3.33
CA PHE A 34 13.00 53.22 -2.89
C PHE A 34 13.92 53.21 -4.11
N SER A 35 14.57 54.35 -4.32
CA SER A 35 15.78 54.48 -5.12
C SER A 35 16.95 53.90 -4.32
N GLY A 36 17.53 52.78 -4.79
CA GLY A 36 18.69 52.18 -4.12
C GLY A 36 19.23 50.95 -4.84
N GLY A 37 20.20 51.17 -5.74
CA GLY A 37 21.32 50.25 -6.02
C GLY A 37 21.04 49.00 -6.86
N ALA A 38 21.72 48.90 -8.00
CA ALA A 38 21.87 47.70 -8.86
C ALA A 38 22.62 46.52 -8.20
N LEU A 39 22.59 46.40 -6.86
CA LEU A 39 23.30 45.39 -6.06
C LEU A 39 22.37 44.28 -5.54
N GLY A 40 21.06 44.52 -5.40
CA GLY A 40 20.11 43.49 -4.93
C GLY A 40 19.76 42.42 -5.98
N SER A 41 19.98 42.69 -7.26
CA SER A 41 19.72 41.76 -8.37
C SER A 41 20.83 40.73 -8.61
N MET A 42 22.02 40.95 -8.07
CA MET A 42 23.16 40.01 -8.17
C MET A 42 23.08 38.90 -7.12
N ASP A 43 22.56 39.19 -5.93
CA ASP A 43 22.52 38.24 -4.80
C ASP A 43 21.54 37.09 -5.07
N GLY A 44 20.36 37.40 -5.65
CA GLY A 44 19.42 36.39 -6.13
C GLY A 44 19.96 35.55 -7.30
N SER A 45 20.82 36.13 -8.17
CA SER A 45 21.42 35.42 -9.29
C SER A 45 22.58 34.52 -8.85
N LEU A 46 23.38 34.92 -7.87
CA LEU A 46 24.43 34.10 -7.27
C LEU A 46 23.86 32.95 -6.44
N ALA A 47 22.80 33.20 -5.66
CA ALA A 47 22.08 32.16 -4.93
C ALA A 47 21.46 31.11 -5.87
N ASP A 48 20.86 31.54 -7.00
CA ASP A 48 20.32 30.63 -8.02
C ASP A 48 21.43 29.82 -8.71
N LEU A 49 22.58 30.45 -9.03
CA LEU A 49 23.75 29.76 -9.59
C LEU A 49 24.36 28.76 -8.60
N HIS A 50 24.46 29.12 -7.32
CA HIS A 50 24.92 28.21 -6.26
C HIS A 50 23.98 27.01 -6.11
N SER A 51 22.66 27.22 -6.22
CA SER A 51 21.67 26.14 -6.19
C SER A 51 21.78 25.17 -7.38
N ARG A 52 22.34 25.64 -8.50
CA ARG A 52 22.54 24.85 -9.74
C ARG A 52 23.93 24.21 -9.84
N SER A 53 24.86 24.56 -8.95
CA SER A 53 26.21 24.00 -8.98
C SER A 53 26.25 22.63 -8.29
N ILE A 54 26.93 21.67 -8.93
CA ILE A 54 27.18 20.35 -8.36
C ILE A 54 28.30 20.50 -7.34
N ARG A 55 28.05 20.10 -6.09
CA ARG A 55 29.01 20.09 -4.99
C ARG A 55 29.39 18.66 -4.64
N GLU A 56 30.63 18.44 -4.21
CA GLU A 56 31.01 17.19 -3.56
C GLU A 56 30.74 17.33 -2.06
N ILE A 57 29.90 16.46 -1.52
CA ILE A 57 29.47 16.44 -0.13
C ILE A 57 29.80 15.06 0.43
N ASP A 58 30.35 15.02 1.64
CA ASP A 58 30.52 13.76 2.36
C ASP A 58 29.13 13.08 2.55
N PRO A 59 28.93 11.84 2.09
CA PRO A 59 27.67 11.13 2.26
C PRO A 59 27.17 11.00 3.71
N ASP A 60 28.05 11.15 4.71
CA ASP A 60 27.71 11.10 6.13
C ASP A 60 27.17 12.45 6.67
N LEU A 61 27.31 13.53 5.90
CA LEU A 61 26.67 14.83 6.16
C LEU A 61 25.28 14.96 5.57
N ILE A 62 24.84 13.96 4.79
CA ILE A 62 23.51 13.93 4.18
C ILE A 62 22.65 12.98 5.02
N ASP A 63 21.56 13.49 5.56
CA ASP A 63 20.56 12.73 6.30
C ASP A 63 19.45 12.22 5.37
N ASP A 64 18.84 11.11 5.75
CA ASP A 64 17.60 10.68 5.12
C ASP A 64 16.47 11.64 5.52
N ALA A 65 15.64 12.03 4.55
CA ALA A 65 14.57 12.98 4.77
C ALA A 65 13.34 12.64 3.94
N GLY A 66 12.17 12.87 4.51
CA GLY A 66 10.89 12.47 3.94
C GLY A 66 10.60 10.98 4.13
N LEU A 67 9.77 10.44 3.25
CA LEU A 67 9.05 9.17 3.44
C LEU A 67 9.72 7.98 2.76
N ARG A 68 9.36 6.72 3.08
CA ARG A 68 10.11 5.54 2.59
C ARG A 68 10.09 5.45 1.05
N ASP A 69 11.22 5.00 0.47
CA ASP A 69 11.42 4.95 -0.99
C ASP A 69 10.67 3.77 -1.65
N ARG A 70 10.68 2.58 -1.01
CA ARG A 70 10.05 1.34 -1.53
C ARG A 70 9.54 0.42 -0.42
N LEU A 71 8.52 -0.38 -0.72
CA LEU A 71 8.03 -1.46 0.16
C LEU A 71 8.98 -2.67 0.19
N GLU A 72 9.53 -3.07 -0.96
CA GLU A 72 10.54 -4.14 -1.08
C GLU A 72 11.89 -3.58 -1.55
N HIS A 73 12.98 -4.06 -0.93
CA HIS A 73 14.35 -3.77 -1.34
C HIS A 73 14.82 -4.84 -2.33
N ASP A 74 15.18 -4.42 -3.55
CA ASP A 74 15.81 -5.29 -4.54
C ASP A 74 17.34 -5.22 -4.36
N ASP A 75 17.86 -6.10 -3.51
CA ASP A 75 19.28 -6.16 -3.15
C ASP A 75 20.17 -6.45 -4.37
N ALA A 76 19.68 -7.22 -5.36
CA ALA A 76 20.41 -7.49 -6.59
C ALA A 76 20.56 -6.21 -7.44
N SER A 77 19.49 -5.44 -7.59
CA SER A 77 19.55 -4.16 -8.30
C SER A 77 20.40 -3.11 -7.58
N ASP A 78 20.42 -3.11 -6.24
CA ASP A 78 21.28 -2.22 -5.44
C ASP A 78 22.77 -2.56 -5.63
N GLU A 79 23.10 -3.84 -5.75
CA GLU A 79 24.46 -4.31 -5.97
C GLU A 79 24.99 -4.01 -7.38
N GLU A 80 24.13 -4.16 -8.40
CA GLU A 80 24.44 -3.74 -9.77
C GLU A 80 24.73 -2.23 -9.86
N LEU A 81 23.91 -1.41 -9.18
CA LEU A 81 24.11 0.03 -9.14
C LEU A 81 25.43 0.38 -8.45
N ARG A 82 25.76 -0.29 -7.34
CA ARG A 82 27.04 -0.12 -6.64
C ARG A 82 28.22 -0.45 -7.55
N SER A 83 28.18 -1.61 -8.20
CA SER A 83 29.21 -2.05 -9.16
C SER A 83 29.40 -1.07 -10.31
N SER A 84 28.31 -0.50 -10.81
CA SER A 84 28.34 0.52 -11.86
C SER A 84 28.99 1.83 -11.38
N ILE A 85 28.64 2.29 -10.16
CA ILE A 85 29.23 3.49 -9.55
C ILE A 85 30.72 3.28 -9.26
N GLU A 86 31.12 2.09 -8.81
CA GLU A 86 32.52 1.75 -8.59
C GLU A 86 33.33 1.81 -9.90
N ARG A 87 32.78 1.26 -11.00
CA ARG A 87 33.47 1.20 -12.29
C ARG A 87 33.51 2.51 -13.05
N TYR A 88 32.40 3.27 -13.05
CA TYR A 88 32.22 4.44 -13.92
C TYR A 88 32.11 5.76 -13.14
N GLY A 89 32.15 5.71 -11.81
CA GLY A 89 31.90 6.84 -10.94
C GLY A 89 30.42 7.24 -10.89
N GLN A 90 30.14 8.28 -10.12
CA GLN A 90 28.80 8.85 -10.05
C GLN A 90 28.46 9.65 -11.31
N LEU A 91 27.63 9.07 -12.19
CA LEU A 91 27.18 9.71 -13.44
C LEU A 91 26.04 10.72 -13.25
N SER A 92 25.18 10.52 -12.26
CA SER A 92 24.07 11.43 -11.97
C SER A 92 24.16 11.94 -10.53
N PRO A 93 24.08 13.26 -10.31
CA PRO A 93 24.12 13.82 -8.97
C PRO A 93 22.93 13.35 -8.12
N VAL A 94 23.09 13.33 -6.80
CA VAL A 94 21.96 13.31 -5.86
C VAL A 94 21.39 14.73 -5.74
N VAL A 95 20.15 14.87 -5.30
CA VAL A 95 19.59 16.19 -4.98
C VAL A 95 19.37 16.25 -3.49
N VAL A 96 19.86 17.31 -2.85
CA VAL A 96 19.77 17.51 -1.41
C VAL A 96 19.25 18.90 -1.11
N ARG A 97 18.70 19.10 0.08
CA ARG A 97 18.43 20.43 0.65
C ARG A 97 19.25 20.65 1.92
N PRO A 98 19.56 21.89 2.32
CA PRO A 98 20.11 22.15 3.65
C PRO A 98 19.18 21.61 4.74
N HIS A 99 19.74 21.07 5.83
CA HIS A 99 18.94 20.59 6.95
C HIS A 99 18.30 21.78 7.68
N PRO A 100 16.97 21.80 7.92
CA PRO A 100 16.29 22.96 8.50
C PRO A 100 16.75 23.28 9.93
N GLU A 101 17.14 22.26 10.69
CA GLU A 101 17.51 22.38 12.11
C GLU A 101 19.02 22.23 12.40
N HIS A 102 19.83 21.81 11.42
CA HIS A 102 21.23 21.43 11.65
C HIS A 102 22.13 22.04 10.59
N ASP A 103 22.76 23.17 10.94
CA ASP A 103 23.63 23.86 10.00
C ASP A 103 24.82 22.97 9.57
N GLY A 104 25.22 23.09 8.30
CA GLY A 104 26.24 22.25 7.69
C GLY A 104 25.81 20.81 7.35
N ARG A 105 24.60 20.37 7.72
CA ARG A 105 24.02 19.10 7.28
C ARG A 105 23.05 19.29 6.12
N TYR A 106 22.79 18.20 5.42
CA TYR A 106 21.90 18.16 4.27
C TYR A 106 20.85 17.07 4.46
N GLN A 107 19.75 17.18 3.74
CA GLN A 107 18.69 16.19 3.69
C GLN A 107 18.52 15.73 2.25
N ILE A 108 18.47 14.42 2.04
CA ILE A 108 18.31 13.83 0.71
C ILE A 108 16.90 14.13 0.17
N VAL A 109 16.84 14.77 -0.99
CA VAL A 109 15.60 14.98 -1.75
C VAL A 109 15.44 13.80 -2.69
N PHE A 110 16.47 13.49 -3.49
CA PHE A 110 16.44 12.47 -4.55
C PHE A 110 17.70 11.60 -4.59
N GLY A 111 17.52 10.33 -4.97
CA GLY A 111 18.62 9.40 -5.22
C GLY A 111 19.13 8.65 -3.99
N ARG A 112 18.25 8.26 -3.08
CA ARG A 112 18.61 7.53 -1.84
C ARG A 112 19.38 6.23 -2.08
N ARG A 113 18.97 5.41 -3.06
CA ARG A 113 19.71 4.18 -3.44
C ARG A 113 21.17 4.50 -3.78
N ARG A 114 21.39 5.58 -4.54
CA ARG A 114 22.73 6.07 -4.90
C ARG A 114 23.49 6.56 -3.70
N LEU A 115 22.86 7.34 -2.81
CA LEU A 115 23.49 7.79 -1.56
C LEU A 115 23.96 6.60 -0.71
N ARG A 116 23.16 5.53 -0.60
CA ARG A 116 23.57 4.29 0.09
C ARG A 116 24.79 3.64 -0.56
N SER A 117 24.81 3.52 -1.90
CA SER A 117 25.97 2.98 -2.63
C SER A 117 27.22 3.84 -2.40
N LEU A 118 27.10 5.17 -2.43
CA LEU A 118 28.19 6.11 -2.19
C LEU A 118 28.75 6.01 -0.76
N ARG A 119 27.87 5.92 0.25
CA ARG A 119 28.26 5.65 1.66
C ARG A 119 29.04 4.33 1.77
N LYS A 120 28.53 3.25 1.17
CA LYS A 120 29.21 1.93 1.18
C LYS A 120 30.59 1.97 0.51
N LEU A 121 30.72 2.72 -0.59
CA LEU A 121 31.97 2.89 -1.33
C LEU A 121 32.91 3.93 -0.68
N LYS A 122 32.44 4.68 0.32
CA LYS A 122 33.19 5.76 1.00
C LYS A 122 33.75 6.81 0.04
N ILE A 123 32.97 7.17 -0.97
CA ILE A 123 33.33 8.22 -1.94
C ILE A 123 32.38 9.43 -1.81
N PRO A 124 32.86 10.66 -2.05
CA PRO A 124 32.04 11.85 -1.98
C PRO A 124 30.81 11.79 -2.90
N ALA A 125 29.68 12.30 -2.43
CA ALA A 125 28.48 12.45 -3.22
C ALA A 125 28.52 13.74 -4.04
N LYS A 126 28.46 13.62 -5.37
CA LYS A 126 28.11 14.73 -6.26
C LYS A 126 26.64 15.07 -6.03
N ALA A 127 26.37 16.26 -5.51
CA ALA A 127 25.07 16.70 -5.06
C ALA A 127 24.68 18.05 -5.66
N LEU A 128 23.43 18.18 -6.08
CA LEU A 128 22.78 19.46 -6.37
C LEU A 128 22.05 19.92 -5.11
N VAL A 129 22.42 21.10 -4.60
CA VAL A 129 21.80 21.66 -3.38
C VAL A 129 20.64 22.55 -3.78
N ARG A 130 19.42 22.22 -3.34
CA ARG A 130 18.21 23.01 -3.58
C ARG A 130 17.66 23.53 -2.26
N THR A 131 17.23 24.78 -2.25
CA THR A 131 16.47 25.34 -1.12
C THR A 131 15.02 24.93 -1.33
N LEU A 132 14.54 23.98 -0.52
CA LEU A 132 13.17 23.48 -0.55
C LEU A 132 12.61 23.48 0.88
N ASP A 133 11.41 24.01 1.06
CA ASP A 133 10.67 23.82 2.30
C ASP A 133 10.14 22.38 2.44
N ASP A 134 9.52 22.05 3.58
CA ASP A 134 9.02 20.69 3.87
C ASP A 134 7.90 20.25 2.94
N GLN A 135 7.11 21.20 2.42
CA GLN A 135 6.04 20.91 1.48
C GLN A 135 6.62 20.66 0.08
N GLU A 136 7.58 21.48 -0.34
CA GLU A 136 8.30 21.36 -1.61
C GLU A 136 9.14 20.07 -1.65
N LEU A 137 9.76 19.67 -0.54
CA LEU A 137 10.46 18.38 -0.43
C LEU A 137 9.51 17.21 -0.77
N VAL A 138 8.32 17.20 -0.18
CA VAL A 138 7.33 16.13 -0.41
C VAL A 138 6.80 16.14 -1.83
N LEU A 139 6.49 17.31 -2.38
CA LEU A 139 6.05 17.45 -3.77
C LEU A 139 7.13 16.93 -4.73
N ALA A 140 8.38 17.31 -4.49
CA ALA A 140 9.52 16.84 -5.27
C ALA A 140 9.62 15.31 -5.20
N GLN A 141 9.62 14.72 -3.99
CA GLN A 141 9.70 13.27 -3.78
C GLN A 141 8.55 12.49 -4.44
N GLY A 142 7.31 12.98 -4.31
CA GLY A 142 6.14 12.39 -4.98
C GLY A 142 6.28 12.37 -6.50
N GLN A 143 6.84 13.43 -7.08
CA GLN A 143 7.12 13.51 -8.51
C GLN A 143 8.24 12.57 -8.97
N GLU A 144 9.36 12.42 -8.24
CA GLU A 144 10.41 11.44 -8.62
C GLU A 144 9.86 10.02 -8.61
N ASN A 145 9.11 9.65 -7.57
CA ASN A 145 8.54 8.31 -7.44
C ASN A 145 7.52 8.01 -8.54
N SER A 146 6.72 9.00 -8.95
CA SER A 146 5.74 8.84 -10.03
C SER A 146 6.36 8.56 -11.40
N VAL A 147 7.62 8.94 -11.60
CA VAL A 147 8.30 8.91 -12.91
C VAL A 147 9.13 7.64 -13.13
N ARG A 148 9.55 6.95 -12.07
CA ARG A 148 10.63 5.94 -12.19
C ARG A 148 10.19 4.48 -12.31
N LYS A 149 8.89 4.20 -12.21
CA LYS A 149 8.15 2.93 -12.38
C LYS A 149 6.82 3.25 -11.71
N ASP A 150 5.68 3.19 -12.40
CA ASP A 150 4.39 3.62 -11.83
C ASP A 150 4.17 2.88 -10.49
N PRO A 151 4.22 3.57 -9.33
CA PRO A 151 4.14 2.88 -8.06
C PRO A 151 2.79 2.18 -7.99
N SER A 152 2.80 0.98 -7.43
CA SER A 152 1.59 0.19 -7.24
C SER A 152 0.56 0.97 -6.44
N PHE A 153 -0.70 0.56 -6.54
CA PHE A 153 -1.77 1.20 -5.78
C PHE A 153 -1.49 1.19 -4.28
N ILE A 154 -0.97 0.08 -3.75
CA ILE A 154 -0.73 -0.07 -2.32
C ILE A 154 0.49 0.71 -1.84
N GLU A 155 1.55 0.83 -2.65
CA GLU A 155 2.69 1.72 -2.35
C GLU A 155 2.23 3.18 -2.23
N LYS A 156 1.38 3.64 -3.16
CA LYS A 156 0.80 4.99 -3.08
C LYS A 156 -0.08 5.15 -1.84
N ALA A 157 -0.83 4.12 -1.46
CA ALA A 157 -1.68 4.15 -0.28
C ALA A 157 -0.86 4.23 1.02
N VAL A 158 0.22 3.46 1.14
CA VAL A 158 1.16 3.57 2.27
C VAL A 158 1.75 4.97 2.33
N PHE A 159 2.18 5.53 1.20
CA PHE A 159 2.72 6.89 1.15
C PHE A 159 1.69 7.95 1.59
N VAL A 160 0.41 7.77 1.25
CA VAL A 160 -0.68 8.61 1.80
C VAL A 160 -0.71 8.54 3.32
N GLY A 161 -0.65 7.34 3.91
CA GLY A 161 -0.66 7.16 5.36
C GLY A 161 0.53 7.83 6.04
N GLU A 162 1.72 7.68 5.45
CA GLU A 162 2.93 8.32 5.90
C GLU A 162 2.85 9.87 5.84
N LEU A 163 2.30 10.43 4.76
CA LEU A 163 2.07 11.88 4.63
C LEU A 163 1.07 12.40 5.66
N ARG A 164 0.02 11.63 5.95
CA ARG A 164 -0.95 11.96 7.00
C ARG A 164 -0.29 11.97 8.38
N ALA A 165 0.51 10.95 8.69
CA ALA A 165 1.22 10.85 9.96
C ALA A 165 2.21 12.01 10.17
N ALA A 166 2.84 12.48 9.09
CA ALA A 166 3.71 13.66 9.10
C ALA A 166 2.94 15.00 9.14
N GLY A 167 1.61 14.99 9.17
CA GLY A 167 0.78 16.19 9.34
C GLY A 167 0.44 16.95 8.03
N TYR A 168 0.72 16.37 6.86
CA TYR A 168 0.40 17.03 5.59
C TYR A 168 -1.11 17.10 5.34
N LYS A 169 -1.55 18.25 4.82
CA LYS A 169 -2.96 18.52 4.50
C LYS A 169 -3.36 17.88 3.17
N THR A 170 -4.65 17.58 3.04
CA THR A 170 -5.24 16.94 1.84
C THR A 170 -4.79 17.55 0.51
N PRO A 171 -4.80 18.89 0.29
CA PRO A 171 -4.40 19.45 -1.00
C PRO A 171 -2.97 19.10 -1.40
N VAL A 172 -2.04 19.12 -0.45
CA VAL A 172 -0.63 18.77 -0.68
C VAL A 172 -0.48 17.31 -1.11
N ILE A 173 -1.22 16.41 -0.47
CA ILE A 173 -1.20 14.97 -0.76
C ILE A 173 -1.74 14.69 -2.18
N LEU A 174 -2.84 15.36 -2.56
CA LEU A 174 -3.41 15.22 -3.90
C LEU A 174 -2.44 15.69 -4.98
N ASP A 175 -1.79 16.83 -4.76
CA ASP A 175 -0.80 17.40 -5.68
C ASP A 175 0.46 16.52 -5.77
N ALA A 176 0.97 16.02 -4.64
CA ALA A 176 2.18 15.19 -4.58
C ALA A 176 2.03 13.87 -5.34
N LEU A 177 0.83 13.29 -5.30
CA LEU A 177 0.52 12.00 -5.94
C LEU A 177 -0.18 12.14 -7.29
N ASN A 178 -0.56 13.36 -7.68
CA ASN A 178 -1.40 13.64 -8.85
C ASN A 178 -2.66 12.75 -8.88
N ILE A 179 -3.42 12.74 -7.78
CA ILE A 179 -4.65 11.96 -7.62
C ILE A 179 -5.84 12.82 -7.23
N ASP A 180 -7.05 12.32 -7.46
CA ASP A 180 -8.29 12.95 -6.99
C ASP A 180 -8.66 12.53 -5.56
N LYS A 181 -9.59 13.28 -4.95
CA LYS A 181 -10.10 13.03 -3.59
C LYS A 181 -10.74 11.65 -3.41
N THR A 182 -11.35 11.10 -4.46
CA THR A 182 -11.98 9.78 -4.43
C THR A 182 -10.92 8.69 -4.31
N ARG A 183 -9.83 8.80 -5.09
CA ARG A 183 -8.70 7.87 -5.04
C ARG A 183 -7.96 7.96 -3.71
N LEU A 184 -7.79 9.16 -3.17
CA LEU A 184 -7.25 9.36 -1.83
C LEU A 184 -8.09 8.65 -0.76
N SER A 185 -9.41 8.85 -0.77
CA SER A 185 -10.31 8.20 0.21
C SER A 185 -10.27 6.68 0.13
N ARG A 186 -10.15 6.11 -1.08
CA ARG A 186 -9.99 4.65 -1.25
C ARG A 186 -8.68 4.14 -0.70
N MET A 187 -7.58 4.87 -0.92
CA MET A 187 -6.27 4.54 -0.37
C MET A 187 -6.30 4.56 1.16
N GLU A 188 -6.83 5.64 1.76
CA GLU A 188 -7.02 5.77 3.20
C GLU A 188 -7.88 4.63 3.77
N GLY A 189 -8.96 4.26 3.08
CA GLY A 189 -9.79 3.13 3.49
C GLY A 189 -9.06 1.80 3.49
N VAL A 190 -8.17 1.55 2.52
CA VAL A 190 -7.40 0.31 2.44
C VAL A 190 -6.39 0.21 3.58
N ILE A 191 -5.59 1.26 3.82
CA ILE A 191 -4.58 1.26 4.88
C ILE A 191 -5.18 1.34 6.30
N ALA A 192 -6.44 1.75 6.42
CA ALA A 192 -7.17 1.71 7.68
C ALA A 192 -7.70 0.31 8.01
N SER A 193 -8.03 -0.49 6.99
CA SER A 193 -8.52 -1.88 7.17
C SER A 193 -7.40 -2.92 7.20
N ILE A 194 -6.29 -2.68 6.49
CA ILE A 194 -5.18 -3.62 6.37
C ILE A 194 -3.94 -2.98 7.00
N PRO A 195 -3.47 -3.50 8.15
CA PRO A 195 -2.25 -3.04 8.81
C PRO A 195 -1.03 -3.02 7.89
N PHE A 196 -0.11 -2.10 8.18
CA PHE A 196 1.11 -1.91 7.40
C PHE A 196 1.99 -3.17 7.34
N THR A 197 2.09 -3.90 8.45
CA THR A 197 2.76 -5.21 8.57
C THR A 197 2.22 -6.21 7.55
N SER A 198 0.89 -6.35 7.45
CA SER A 198 0.23 -7.21 6.46
C SER A 198 0.51 -6.75 5.03
N ILE A 199 0.48 -5.43 4.78
CA ILE A 199 0.85 -4.87 3.47
C ILE A 199 2.31 -5.19 3.11
N GLN A 200 3.24 -5.14 4.07
CA GLN A 200 4.64 -5.47 3.85
C GLN A 200 4.85 -6.95 3.53
N LEU A 201 4.12 -7.85 4.18
CA LEU A 201 4.17 -9.29 3.89
C LEU A 201 3.67 -9.59 2.48
N ILE A 202 2.60 -8.90 2.04
CA ILE A 202 2.05 -9.05 0.68
C ILE A 202 3.00 -8.44 -0.36
N GLY A 203 3.55 -7.25 -0.09
CA GLY A 203 4.40 -6.48 -0.99
C GLY A 203 3.63 -5.55 -1.96
N PRO A 204 4.29 -5.02 -3.00
CA PRO A 204 3.72 -3.99 -3.89
C PRO A 204 2.56 -4.47 -4.78
N ALA A 205 2.51 -5.73 -5.16
CA ALA A 205 1.45 -6.31 -6.01
C ALA A 205 1.12 -5.43 -7.23
N HIS A 206 2.12 -5.19 -8.10
CA HIS A 206 2.05 -4.23 -9.20
C HIS A 206 0.93 -4.52 -10.21
N ALA A 207 0.56 -5.79 -10.43
CA ALA A 207 -0.53 -6.14 -11.32
C ALA A 207 -1.93 -5.95 -10.69
N ILE A 208 -1.99 -5.80 -9.36
CA ILE A 208 -3.24 -5.72 -8.61
C ILE A 208 -3.77 -4.28 -8.57
N GLY A 209 -4.84 -4.06 -9.32
CA GLY A 209 -5.53 -2.77 -9.37
C GLY A 209 -6.28 -2.40 -8.09
N TRP A 210 -6.56 -1.10 -7.94
CA TRP A 210 -7.22 -0.51 -6.76
C TRP A 210 -8.53 -1.17 -6.35
N ARG A 211 -9.35 -1.65 -7.31
CA ARG A 211 -10.65 -2.25 -7.02
C ARG A 211 -10.53 -3.49 -6.16
N ARG A 212 -9.47 -4.29 -6.39
CA ARG A 212 -9.23 -5.53 -5.67
C ARG A 212 -8.78 -5.26 -4.25
N TRP A 213 -7.84 -4.33 -4.07
CA TRP A 213 -7.43 -3.87 -2.74
C TRP A 213 -8.60 -3.33 -1.92
N VAL A 214 -9.46 -2.50 -2.52
CA VAL A 214 -10.67 -1.99 -1.85
C VAL A 214 -11.65 -3.11 -1.50
N ALA A 215 -11.83 -4.10 -2.38
CA ALA A 215 -12.69 -5.25 -2.10
C ALA A 215 -12.16 -6.10 -0.93
N ALA A 216 -10.86 -6.42 -0.93
CA ALA A 216 -10.22 -7.16 0.16
C ALA A 216 -10.30 -6.38 1.47
N ALA A 217 -9.95 -5.09 1.48
CA ALA A 217 -10.05 -4.22 2.66
C ALA A 217 -11.47 -4.12 3.22
N LYS A 218 -12.49 -4.13 2.34
CA LYS A 218 -13.88 -4.18 2.77
C LYS A 218 -14.20 -5.52 3.44
N GLN A 219 -13.80 -6.65 2.86
CA GLN A 219 -14.05 -7.96 3.45
C GLN A 219 -13.34 -8.16 4.79
N VAL A 220 -12.07 -7.73 4.89
CA VAL A 220 -11.31 -7.73 6.15
C VAL A 220 -12.09 -6.99 7.24
N LYS A 221 -12.60 -5.80 6.92
CA LYS A 221 -13.39 -5.00 7.85
C LYS A 221 -14.75 -5.63 8.19
N ASP A 222 -15.47 -6.13 7.20
CA ASP A 222 -16.81 -6.70 7.37
C ASP A 222 -16.78 -8.01 8.18
N LEU A 223 -15.69 -8.77 8.08
CA LEU A 223 -15.50 -10.06 8.75
C LEU A 223 -14.61 -9.98 10.01
N ASP A 224 -14.13 -8.78 10.35
CA ASP A 224 -13.20 -8.53 11.46
C ASP A 224 -11.99 -9.49 11.45
N VAL A 225 -11.36 -9.63 10.29
CA VAL A 225 -10.25 -10.58 10.07
C VAL A 225 -8.97 -10.02 10.69
N ASN A 226 -8.29 -10.81 11.52
CA ASN A 226 -6.90 -10.53 11.86
C ASN A 226 -6.01 -10.91 10.67
N THR A 227 -5.59 -9.90 9.90
CA THR A 227 -4.81 -10.11 8.68
C THR A 227 -3.39 -10.59 8.92
N GLU A 228 -2.80 -10.29 10.09
CA GLU A 228 -1.45 -10.75 10.44
C GLU A 228 -1.46 -12.26 10.66
N ASP A 229 -2.33 -12.76 11.55
CA ASP A 229 -2.49 -14.19 11.81
C ASP A 229 -2.84 -14.97 10.53
N LEU A 230 -3.71 -14.39 9.70
CA LEU A 230 -4.09 -15.01 8.43
C LEU A 230 -2.89 -15.16 7.50
N LEU A 231 -2.08 -14.11 7.31
CA LEU A 231 -0.92 -14.14 6.43
C LEU A 231 0.18 -15.07 6.94
N GLU A 232 0.37 -15.18 8.26
CA GLU A 232 1.33 -16.11 8.87
C GLU A 232 0.95 -17.58 8.62
N SER A 233 -0.34 -17.88 8.47
CA SER A 233 -0.82 -19.23 8.17
C SER A 233 -0.65 -19.65 6.71
N LEU A 234 -0.34 -18.70 5.80
CA LEU A 234 -0.27 -18.95 4.37
C LEU A 234 1.16 -19.27 3.91
N PRO A 235 1.35 -20.19 2.93
CA PRO A 235 2.66 -20.48 2.36
C PRO A 235 3.09 -19.39 1.37
N LEU A 236 3.56 -18.25 1.87
CA LEU A 236 3.88 -17.06 1.06
C LEU A 236 5.34 -16.97 0.55
N SER A 237 6.24 -17.75 1.13
CA SER A 237 7.70 -17.59 0.99
C SER A 237 8.21 -17.69 -0.46
N ASP A 238 7.61 -18.56 -1.27
CA ASP A 238 8.02 -18.81 -2.66
C ASP A 238 7.20 -18.01 -3.69
N LEU A 239 6.23 -17.21 -3.22
CA LEU A 239 5.32 -16.46 -4.07
C LEU A 239 5.88 -15.05 -4.35
N ASP A 240 5.65 -14.57 -5.57
CA ASP A 240 5.81 -13.15 -5.88
C ASP A 240 4.70 -12.32 -5.23
N SER A 241 4.87 -11.00 -5.21
CA SER A 241 3.94 -10.11 -4.50
C SER A 241 2.51 -10.13 -5.05
N ASP A 242 2.34 -10.34 -6.36
CA ASP A 242 0.99 -10.45 -6.95
C ASP A 242 0.31 -11.74 -6.47
N ALA A 243 1.03 -12.87 -6.47
CA ALA A 243 0.53 -14.15 -5.98
C ALA A 243 0.29 -14.16 -4.46
N ARG A 244 1.11 -13.46 -3.67
CA ARG A 244 0.85 -13.26 -2.23
C ARG A 244 -0.46 -12.51 -2.00
N PHE A 245 -0.75 -11.48 -2.80
CA PHE A 245 -2.04 -10.79 -2.73
C PHE A 245 -3.21 -11.71 -3.07
N GLU A 246 -3.08 -12.55 -4.10
CA GLU A 246 -4.12 -13.51 -4.47
C GLU A 246 -4.44 -14.48 -3.33
N ALA A 247 -3.39 -15.09 -2.74
CA ALA A 247 -3.54 -15.99 -1.61
C ALA A 247 -4.22 -15.30 -0.41
N PHE A 248 -3.81 -14.06 -0.10
CA PHE A 248 -4.45 -13.25 0.93
C PHE A 248 -5.93 -12.99 0.64
N ALA A 249 -6.26 -12.51 -0.56
CA ALA A 249 -7.63 -12.18 -0.93
C ALA A 249 -8.54 -13.42 -0.95
N GLU A 250 -8.03 -14.57 -1.40
CA GLU A 250 -8.73 -15.84 -1.35
C GLU A 250 -8.98 -16.28 0.09
N ALA A 251 -7.97 -16.21 0.96
CA ALA A 251 -8.09 -16.60 2.36
C ALA A 251 -9.08 -15.71 3.12
N VAL A 252 -9.07 -14.38 2.89
CA VAL A 252 -10.07 -13.45 3.43
C VAL A 252 -11.48 -13.81 2.93
N SER A 253 -11.63 -14.15 1.66
CA SER A 253 -12.92 -14.55 1.09
C SER A 253 -13.43 -15.87 1.66
N GLN A 254 -12.56 -16.74 2.16
CA GLN A 254 -12.89 -18.05 2.75
C GLN A 254 -13.01 -18.01 4.28
N TRP A 255 -12.54 -16.95 4.95
CA TRP A 255 -12.46 -16.81 6.41
C TRP A 255 -13.76 -17.14 7.17
N ASN A 256 -14.91 -16.88 6.54
CA ASN A 256 -16.23 -17.17 7.12
C ASN A 256 -17.15 -17.92 6.15
N GLN A 257 -16.59 -18.52 5.10
CA GLN A 257 -17.33 -19.54 4.38
C GLN A 257 -17.32 -20.77 5.27
N PRO A 258 -18.48 -21.33 5.66
CA PRO A 258 -18.49 -22.65 6.30
C PRO A 258 -17.71 -23.56 5.37
N SER A 259 -16.61 -24.13 5.86
CA SER A 259 -15.72 -24.98 5.07
C SER A 259 -16.57 -26.00 4.33
N VAL A 260 -16.78 -25.78 3.03
CA VAL A 260 -17.11 -26.87 2.14
C VAL A 260 -15.77 -27.55 1.94
N GLU A 261 -15.40 -28.37 2.94
CA GLU A 261 -14.32 -29.32 2.77
C GLU A 261 -14.51 -30.03 1.43
N PRO A 262 -13.44 -30.20 0.63
CA PRO A 262 -13.49 -31.12 -0.50
C PRO A 262 -14.02 -32.46 0.04
N PRO A 263 -14.96 -33.14 -0.64
CA PRO A 263 -15.66 -34.27 -0.06
C PRO A 263 -14.66 -35.37 0.29
N ALA A 264 -14.29 -35.44 1.57
CA ALA A 264 -13.70 -36.61 2.17
C ALA A 264 -14.80 -37.66 2.25
N ASP A 265 -14.67 -38.62 1.35
CA ASP A 265 -15.41 -39.87 1.27
C ASP A 265 -16.92 -39.78 1.01
N ARG A 266 -17.26 -39.85 -0.29
CA ARG A 266 -18.61 -40.19 -0.74
C ARG A 266 -18.90 -41.64 -0.35
N SER A 267 -19.66 -41.87 0.73
CA SER A 267 -20.81 -42.79 0.70
C SER A 267 -21.42 -43.02 2.09
N ARG A 268 -22.53 -42.32 2.38
CA ARG A 268 -23.73 -42.81 3.10
C ARG A 268 -24.66 -41.64 3.44
N SER A 269 -25.14 -40.93 2.42
CA SER A 269 -26.30 -40.08 2.64
C SER A 269 -27.56 -40.95 2.54
N THR A 270 -28.33 -41.04 3.62
CA THR A 270 -29.58 -41.80 3.66
C THR A 270 -30.76 -40.86 3.38
N GLU A 271 -31.60 -41.20 2.42
CA GLU A 271 -32.85 -40.49 2.15
C GLU A 271 -33.98 -41.08 3.01
N VAL A 272 -34.61 -40.23 3.82
CA VAL A 272 -35.81 -40.56 4.58
C VAL A 272 -37.00 -40.28 3.67
N ARG A 273 -37.70 -41.34 3.25
CA ARG A 273 -38.86 -41.25 2.36
C ARG A 273 -40.15 -41.49 3.12
N LEU A 274 -41.19 -40.76 2.74
CA LEU A 274 -42.56 -41.01 3.19
C LEU A 274 -43.12 -42.26 2.49
N GLN A 275 -44.22 -42.80 3.02
CA GLN A 275 -44.88 -43.99 2.45
C GLN A 275 -45.38 -43.79 1.02
N ASP A 276 -45.60 -42.54 0.60
CA ASP A 276 -45.99 -42.15 -0.75
C ASP A 276 -44.80 -42.03 -1.73
N GLY A 277 -43.56 -42.30 -1.26
CA GLY A 277 -42.34 -42.25 -2.05
C GLY A 277 -41.68 -40.87 -2.14
N SER A 278 -42.27 -39.81 -1.59
CA SER A 278 -41.66 -38.49 -1.53
C SER A 278 -40.50 -38.44 -0.52
N ILE A 279 -39.50 -37.59 -0.79
CA ILE A 279 -38.31 -37.45 0.07
C ILE A 279 -38.62 -36.40 1.14
N LEU A 280 -38.74 -36.85 2.39
CA LEU A 280 -38.96 -35.97 3.53
C LEU A 280 -37.68 -35.25 3.95
N ALA A 281 -36.58 -36.02 4.05
CA ALA A 281 -35.33 -35.51 4.55
C ALA A 281 -34.12 -36.32 4.05
N LYS A 282 -32.95 -35.68 4.07
CA LYS A 282 -31.67 -36.33 3.79
C LYS A 282 -30.81 -36.29 5.04
N VAL A 283 -30.36 -37.46 5.50
CA VAL A 283 -29.46 -37.62 6.63
C VAL A 283 -28.05 -37.84 6.09
N THR A 284 -27.12 -37.00 6.52
CA THR A 284 -25.70 -37.11 6.15
C THR A 284 -24.86 -37.21 7.43
N PRO A 285 -24.37 -38.41 7.77
CA PRO A 285 -23.39 -38.56 8.82
C PRO A 285 -22.01 -38.07 8.35
N THR A 286 -21.28 -37.46 9.26
CA THR A 286 -19.85 -37.14 9.15
C THR A 286 -19.11 -37.80 10.30
N ALA A 287 -17.78 -37.67 10.34
CA ALA A 287 -16.96 -38.29 11.39
C ALA A 287 -17.33 -37.84 12.82
N SER A 288 -17.91 -36.65 12.98
CA SER A 288 -18.20 -36.05 14.29
C SER A 288 -19.64 -35.53 14.46
N THR A 289 -20.42 -35.43 13.38
CA THR A 289 -21.78 -34.86 13.42
C THR A 289 -22.76 -35.58 12.49
N LEU A 290 -24.05 -35.56 12.82
CA LEU A 290 -25.13 -36.07 11.97
C LEU A 290 -25.99 -34.89 11.51
N THR A 291 -26.03 -34.61 10.20
CA THR A 291 -26.85 -33.53 9.64
C THR A 291 -28.14 -34.07 9.04
N LEU A 292 -29.29 -33.57 9.52
CA LEU A 292 -30.62 -33.81 8.93
C LEU A 292 -31.05 -32.58 8.12
N ARG A 293 -31.28 -32.74 6.82
CA ARG A 293 -31.85 -31.68 5.95
C ARG A 293 -33.27 -32.05 5.53
N VAL A 294 -34.26 -31.27 5.96
CA VAL A 294 -35.67 -31.40 5.57
C VAL A 294 -35.95 -30.46 4.39
N ASP A 295 -36.66 -30.92 3.36
CA ASP A 295 -37.08 -30.05 2.26
C ASP A 295 -38.29 -29.20 2.68
N ALA A 296 -38.00 -27.99 3.19
CA ALA A 296 -39.03 -27.03 3.60
C ALA A 296 -39.86 -26.46 2.43
N LYS A 297 -39.48 -26.67 1.16
CA LYS A 297 -40.30 -26.25 0.01
C LYS A 297 -41.45 -27.23 -0.25
N GLN A 298 -41.18 -28.52 -0.08
CA GLN A 298 -42.18 -29.59 -0.29
C GLN A 298 -42.94 -29.93 1.00
N HIS A 299 -42.30 -29.76 2.16
CA HIS A 299 -42.84 -30.17 3.46
C HIS A 299 -42.81 -29.02 4.50
N ALA A 300 -43.24 -27.82 4.10
CA ALA A 300 -43.20 -26.61 4.94
C ALA A 300 -43.91 -26.77 6.30
N ALA A 301 -45.06 -27.44 6.33
CA ALA A 301 -45.82 -27.66 7.56
C ALA A 301 -45.09 -28.59 8.54
N PHE A 302 -44.46 -29.65 8.02
CA PHE A 302 -43.64 -30.55 8.84
C PHE A 302 -42.35 -29.88 9.31
N ALA A 303 -41.69 -29.07 8.45
CA ALA A 303 -40.49 -28.35 8.84
C ALA A 303 -40.74 -27.40 10.02
N ARG A 304 -41.87 -26.67 10.00
CA ARG A 304 -42.27 -25.80 11.13
C ARG A 304 -42.61 -26.58 12.39
N TRP A 305 -43.41 -27.63 12.26
CA TRP A 305 -43.73 -28.49 13.41
C TRP A 305 -42.46 -29.09 14.02
N LEU A 306 -41.54 -29.55 13.18
CA LEU A 306 -40.27 -30.13 13.63
C LEU A 306 -39.44 -29.08 14.36
N GLU A 307 -39.36 -27.84 13.87
CA GLU A 307 -38.66 -26.73 14.54
C GLU A 307 -39.24 -26.46 15.95
N ASP A 308 -40.57 -26.41 16.07
CA ASP A 308 -41.26 -26.12 17.33
C ASP A 308 -41.13 -27.27 18.37
N ASN A 309 -40.95 -28.51 17.91
CA ASN A 309 -40.97 -29.72 18.75
C ASN A 309 -39.62 -30.45 18.82
N LEU A 310 -38.58 -29.93 18.14
CA LEU A 310 -37.30 -30.64 17.93
C LEU A 310 -36.64 -31.07 19.23
N SER A 311 -36.64 -30.19 20.22
CA SER A 311 -35.94 -30.40 21.48
C SER A 311 -36.52 -31.59 22.26
N ASP A 312 -37.84 -31.65 22.38
CA ASP A 312 -38.53 -32.72 23.12
C ASP A 312 -38.44 -34.06 22.37
N GLU A 313 -38.60 -34.05 21.05
CA GLU A 313 -38.52 -35.24 20.20
C GLU A 313 -37.11 -35.86 20.20
N ILE A 314 -36.04 -35.04 20.13
CA ILE A 314 -34.66 -35.53 20.20
C ILE A 314 -34.39 -36.17 21.57
N LEU A 315 -34.88 -35.56 22.66
CA LEU A 315 -34.72 -36.11 24.01
C LEU A 315 -35.46 -37.44 24.16
N GLU A 316 -36.64 -37.57 23.58
CA GLU A 316 -37.39 -38.83 23.59
C GLU A 316 -36.70 -39.91 22.77
N LEU A 317 -36.19 -39.59 21.58
CA LEU A 317 -35.41 -40.50 20.74
C LEU A 317 -34.17 -41.03 21.48
N HIS A 318 -33.43 -40.16 22.17
CA HIS A 318 -32.29 -40.57 22.98
C HIS A 318 -32.70 -41.49 24.14
N LYS A 319 -33.81 -41.18 24.83
CA LYS A 319 -34.35 -42.03 25.91
C LYS A 319 -34.74 -43.41 25.40
N ARG A 320 -35.37 -43.51 24.22
CA ARG A 320 -35.73 -44.79 23.59
C ARG A 320 -34.48 -45.59 23.21
N TRP A 321 -33.53 -44.96 22.52
CA TRP A 321 -32.26 -45.60 22.16
C TRP A 321 -31.50 -46.14 23.38
N SER A 322 -31.42 -45.36 24.46
CA SER A 322 -30.74 -45.75 25.70
C SER A 322 -31.41 -46.91 26.43
N LYS A 323 -32.73 -47.11 26.27
CA LYS A 323 -33.44 -48.28 26.82
C LYS A 323 -33.15 -49.55 26.02
N ASP A 324 -33.04 -49.43 24.70
CA ASP A 324 -32.80 -50.54 23.79
C ASP A 324 -31.31 -50.92 23.70
N ASN A 325 -30.42 -50.06 24.21
CA ASN A 325 -28.97 -50.29 24.27
C ASN A 325 -28.44 -49.96 25.68
N PRO A 326 -28.73 -50.80 26.69
CA PRO A 326 -28.07 -50.68 27.98
C PRO A 326 -26.58 -51.02 27.76
N GLY A 327 -25.71 -50.06 28.07
CA GLY A 327 -24.26 -50.16 27.83
C GLY A 327 -23.61 -51.39 28.47
#